data_AF-A0AAP9JIG8-F1
#
_entry.id   AF-A0AAP9JIG8-F1
#
_cell.length_a   1.000
_cell.length_b   1.000
_cell.length_c   1.000
_cell.angle_alpha   90.00
_cell.angle_beta   90.00
_cell.angle_gamma   90.00
#
_symmetry.space_group_name_H-M   'P 1'
#
loop_
_entity.id
_entity.type
_entity.pdbx_description
1 polymer ?
#
loop_
_entity_poly.entity_id
_entity_poly.type
_entity_poly.pdbx_seq_one_letter_code
_entity_poly.pdbx_strand_id
1 'polypeptide(L)'
;MALPVPDAAVTVPSSSSVRGPGLGLARIWRLVCNPAPGRLGYALRMAAACTTTVLIGEIWQVPELAVPALVTMALWQKDRVTNALAGVAVNVLILILLLIIYGLIRLTLDHSMGLVIVIALLSFSFFFLGSASKLKPVAYMLGLITVYGLIAIDQVPVGEVVTRALLYTDLFLAVPGAVMIVLGLLICPSPKKILTDSIAARLHMAARLLQNPDSLTQERAIDMLREGTADMMKSAKMASLERIWSAHDLACLRQAADSSVAVLALADDASRAKLSQAQSSRLTETLEGMARIFADGDYPTAVESPVLASEHPSLQAITALLSNFTTPPASASSKSPEKKKSGFFSEDAFTNPDHVRFAVKGTAAVMLSYLTFKVLDWPGIHTCIITCFIVALPTMGEMISKLTLRITGALIGGTLGIASIIAVMPHLNGITGFLALVFVVSLIGAWVKTGDERIAYAGFQIGLAFYLTDLKGYGPTADMATARDRIVGIMLGNLITYAMFTSFWPASAYDHLGVSLRKLSDCLKRQGTAQSSQNQLDAAALSQSALLESERTLEYAMSEPVHMRADQPRLRAARNALSDASRLTEELLATPKRPDLADRTARLEQIAS
;
A
#
# COMPACT_ATOMS: atom_id res chain seq x y z
N MET A 1 44.19 19.03 19.96
CA MET A 1 44.02 20.47 20.20
C MET A 1 42.70 20.85 19.56
N ALA A 2 41.64 20.84 20.35
CA ALA A 2 40.26 20.99 19.91
C ALA A 2 39.91 22.47 19.76
N LEU A 3 39.28 22.84 18.66
CA LEU A 3 38.69 24.17 18.47
C LEU A 3 37.21 24.14 18.93
N PRO A 4 36.74 25.15 19.69
CA PRO A 4 35.40 25.16 20.25
C PRO A 4 34.38 25.69 19.23
N VAL A 5 33.19 25.09 19.23
CA VAL A 5 31.99 25.59 18.55
C VAL A 5 31.34 26.64 19.46
N PRO A 6 30.94 27.83 18.98
CA PRO A 6 30.34 28.84 19.83
C PRO A 6 28.85 28.55 20.09
N ASP A 7 28.50 28.50 21.38
CA ASP A 7 27.14 28.50 21.91
C ASP A 7 26.47 29.86 21.65
N ALA A 8 25.54 29.91 20.69
CA ALA A 8 24.56 30.97 20.60
C ALA A 8 23.21 30.42 21.08
N ALA A 9 22.90 30.72 22.35
CA ALA A 9 21.64 30.39 23.00
C ALA A 9 20.47 31.13 22.34
N VAL A 10 19.72 30.42 21.49
CA VAL A 10 18.36 30.81 21.10
C VAL A 10 17.39 30.17 22.08
N THR A 11 16.78 31.01 22.91
CA THR A 11 15.73 30.64 23.86
C THR A 11 14.46 30.22 23.11
N VAL A 12 14.27 28.92 22.93
CA VAL A 12 13.02 28.32 22.45
C VAL A 12 12.02 28.32 23.61
N PRO A 13 10.77 28.81 23.45
CA PRO A 13 9.78 28.76 24.51
C PRO A 13 9.44 27.30 24.84
N SER A 14 9.56 26.99 26.12
CA SER A 14 9.19 25.71 26.72
C SER A 14 7.68 25.60 26.87
N SER A 15 7.21 24.34 26.87
CA SER A 15 5.84 23.85 27.13
C SER A 15 4.89 23.70 25.93
N SER A 16 4.88 22.50 25.33
CA SER A 16 3.72 21.59 25.39
C SER A 16 3.93 20.35 24.50
N SER A 17 3.85 19.17 25.11
CA SER A 17 3.68 17.84 24.48
C SER A 17 4.80 17.33 23.55
N VAL A 18 5.96 16.99 24.13
CA VAL A 18 6.84 15.96 23.55
C VAL A 18 6.20 14.59 23.78
N ARG A 19 5.15 14.27 23.00
CA ARG A 19 4.76 12.88 22.75
C ARG A 19 5.42 12.47 21.44
N GLY A 20 6.13 11.34 21.45
CA GLY A 20 6.88 10.86 20.29
C GLY A 20 6.01 10.77 19.04
N PRO A 21 6.56 10.92 17.82
CA PRO A 21 5.79 10.89 16.59
C PRO A 21 5.56 9.44 16.15
N GLY A 22 5.05 8.61 17.06
CA GLY A 22 4.19 7.53 16.62
C GLY A 22 2.94 8.14 15.99
N LEU A 23 2.24 7.38 15.15
CA LEU A 23 0.87 7.71 14.77
C LEU A 23 0.03 7.87 16.04
N GLY A 24 -0.11 9.12 16.54
CA GLY A 24 -0.95 9.38 17.70
C GLY A 24 -2.37 8.93 17.41
N LEU A 25 -3.09 8.44 18.42
CA LEU A 25 -4.47 7.96 18.27
C LEU A 25 -5.36 8.97 17.54
N ALA A 26 -5.15 10.27 17.76
CA ALA A 26 -5.83 11.34 17.04
C ALA A 26 -5.54 11.33 15.52
N ARG A 27 -4.28 11.08 15.10
CA ARG A 27 -3.91 10.97 13.68
C ARG A 27 -4.46 9.70 13.06
N ILE A 28 -4.43 8.57 13.76
CA ILE A 28 -5.06 7.31 13.30
C ILE A 28 -6.56 7.52 13.11
N TRP A 29 -7.22 8.12 14.10
CA TRP A 29 -8.66 8.42 14.03
C TRP A 29 -8.98 9.34 12.85
N ARG A 30 -8.15 10.37 12.60
CA ARG A 30 -8.30 11.23 11.41
C ARG A 30 -8.15 10.44 10.10
N LEU A 31 -7.17 9.54 10.00
CA LEU A 31 -6.99 8.69 8.81
C LEU A 31 -8.20 7.76 8.59
N VAL A 32 -8.76 7.22 9.67
CA VAL A 32 -9.99 6.44 9.62
C VAL A 32 -11.16 7.29 9.16
N CYS A 33 -11.32 8.52 9.66
CA CYS A 33 -12.42 9.40 9.32
C CYS A 33 -12.25 10.17 7.99
N ASN A 34 -11.08 10.15 7.35
CA ASN A 34 -10.82 10.98 6.16
C ASN A 34 -11.67 10.51 4.95
N PRO A 35 -12.64 11.31 4.46
CA PRO A 35 -13.44 10.94 3.31
C PRO A 35 -12.69 11.29 2.03
N ALA A 36 -11.64 10.54 1.72
CA ALA A 36 -10.93 10.68 0.45
C ALA A 36 -11.91 10.46 -0.72
N PRO A 37 -11.79 11.23 -1.82
CA PRO A 37 -12.72 11.14 -2.95
C PRO A 37 -12.74 9.72 -3.52
N GLY A 38 -13.95 9.16 -3.69
CA GLY A 38 -14.15 7.80 -4.20
C GLY A 38 -13.91 6.66 -3.20
N ARG A 39 -13.39 6.93 -1.99
CA ARG A 39 -13.10 5.91 -0.96
C ARG A 39 -14.34 5.11 -0.56
N LEU A 40 -15.48 5.80 -0.30
CA LEU A 40 -16.73 5.15 0.09
C LEU A 40 -17.24 4.21 -1.01
N GLY A 41 -17.27 4.70 -2.25
CA GLY A 41 -17.69 3.89 -3.40
C GLY A 41 -16.80 2.66 -3.58
N TYR A 42 -15.49 2.79 -3.37
CA TYR A 42 -14.57 1.66 -3.44
C TYR A 42 -14.80 0.64 -2.31
N ALA A 43 -14.97 1.11 -1.06
CA ALA A 43 -15.25 0.25 0.08
C ALA A 43 -16.59 -0.50 -0.06
N LEU A 44 -17.64 0.16 -0.53
CA LEU A 44 -18.94 -0.45 -0.80
C LEU A 44 -18.86 -1.55 -1.86
N ARG A 45 -18.16 -1.30 -2.98
CA ARG A 45 -17.97 -2.31 -4.05
C ARG A 45 -17.20 -3.52 -3.54
N MET A 46 -16.15 -3.29 -2.74
CA MET A 46 -15.37 -4.39 -2.16
C MET A 46 -16.21 -5.20 -1.17
N ALA A 47 -17.00 -4.56 -0.31
CA ALA A 47 -17.92 -5.25 0.60
C ALA A 47 -19.00 -6.04 -0.15
N ALA A 48 -19.56 -5.47 -1.21
CA ALA A 48 -20.51 -6.17 -2.09
C ALA A 48 -19.87 -7.39 -2.76
N ALA A 49 -18.62 -7.29 -3.19
CA ALA A 49 -17.88 -8.41 -3.77
C ALA A 49 -17.64 -9.53 -2.77
N CYS A 50 -17.15 -9.22 -1.56
CA CYS A 50 -16.99 -10.22 -0.50
C CYS A 50 -18.31 -10.91 -0.18
N THR A 51 -19.40 -10.15 -0.06
CA THR A 51 -20.74 -10.67 0.23
C THR A 51 -21.26 -11.55 -0.90
N THR A 52 -21.01 -11.17 -2.15
CA THR A 52 -21.38 -11.97 -3.33
C THR A 52 -20.59 -13.28 -3.38
N THR A 53 -19.29 -13.24 -3.07
CA THR A 53 -18.47 -14.45 -2.94
C THR A 53 -19.02 -15.39 -1.86
N VAL A 54 -19.43 -14.85 -0.71
CA VAL A 54 -20.07 -15.64 0.35
C VAL A 54 -21.42 -16.21 -0.10
N LEU A 55 -22.27 -15.41 -0.75
CA LEU A 55 -23.54 -15.87 -1.30
C LEU A 55 -23.35 -17.03 -2.29
N ILE A 56 -22.41 -16.92 -3.22
CA ILE A 56 -22.12 -17.99 -4.18
C ILE A 56 -21.62 -19.23 -3.42
N GLY A 57 -20.70 -19.08 -2.47
CA GLY A 57 -20.22 -20.22 -1.71
C GLY A 57 -21.30 -20.87 -0.83
N GLU A 58 -22.26 -20.12 -0.30
CA GLU A 58 -23.43 -20.65 0.41
C GLU A 58 -24.40 -21.38 -0.54
N ILE A 59 -24.65 -20.85 -1.74
CA ILE A 59 -25.52 -21.52 -2.74
C ILE A 59 -24.91 -22.85 -3.20
N TRP A 60 -23.61 -22.83 -3.53
CA TRP A 60 -22.90 -23.98 -4.09
C TRP A 60 -22.29 -24.89 -3.03
N GLN A 61 -22.48 -24.56 -1.75
CA GLN A 61 -21.92 -25.29 -0.62
C GLN A 61 -20.42 -25.53 -0.81
N VAL A 62 -19.68 -24.43 -1.01
CA VAL A 62 -18.22 -24.42 -1.14
C VAL A 62 -17.62 -24.53 0.27
N PRO A 63 -16.74 -25.50 0.53
CA PRO A 63 -16.10 -25.63 1.84
C PRO A 63 -15.20 -24.43 2.14
N GLU A 64 -15.08 -24.07 3.42
CA GLU A 64 -14.19 -23.00 3.91
C GLU A 64 -14.42 -21.63 3.24
N LEU A 65 -15.66 -21.13 3.31
CA LEU A 65 -16.14 -19.83 2.80
C LEU A 65 -15.29 -18.62 3.21
N ALA A 66 -14.59 -18.72 4.34
CA ALA A 66 -13.72 -17.66 4.85
C ALA A 66 -12.62 -17.25 3.86
N VAL A 67 -11.99 -18.23 3.19
CA VAL A 67 -10.82 -17.93 2.36
C VAL A 67 -11.20 -17.35 1.00
N PRO A 68 -12.25 -17.81 0.27
CA PRO A 68 -12.72 -17.14 -0.93
C PRO A 68 -13.11 -15.68 -0.67
N ALA A 69 -13.82 -15.41 0.43
CA ALA A 69 -14.17 -14.05 0.84
C ALA A 69 -12.93 -13.20 1.12
N LEU A 70 -11.92 -13.78 1.77
CA LEU A 70 -10.64 -13.13 2.01
C LEU A 70 -9.84 -12.86 0.74
N VAL A 71 -9.75 -13.82 -0.19
CA VAL A 71 -9.05 -13.66 -1.47
C VAL A 71 -9.72 -12.54 -2.26
N THR A 72 -11.06 -12.52 -2.30
CA THR A 72 -11.83 -11.43 -2.91
C THR A 72 -11.47 -10.10 -2.25
N MET A 73 -11.54 -10.02 -0.92
CA MET A 73 -11.21 -8.79 -0.20
C MET A 73 -9.78 -8.36 -0.48
N ALA A 74 -8.79 -9.27 -0.43
CA ALA A 74 -7.37 -9.01 -0.61
C ALA A 74 -7.07 -8.42 -1.98
N LEU A 75 -7.64 -9.01 -3.03
CA LEU A 75 -7.23 -8.80 -4.41
C LEU A 75 -8.13 -7.84 -5.17
N TRP A 76 -9.30 -7.48 -4.64
CA TRP A 76 -10.17 -6.45 -5.22
C TRP A 76 -9.40 -5.16 -5.52
N GLN A 77 -9.62 -4.62 -6.72
CA GLN A 77 -8.96 -3.45 -7.30
C GLN A 77 -9.97 -2.32 -7.58
N LYS A 78 -9.44 -1.09 -7.73
CA LYS A 78 -10.22 0.14 -7.92
C LYS A 78 -11.00 0.14 -9.24
N ASP A 79 -10.40 -0.37 -10.31
CA ASP A 79 -10.94 -0.34 -11.67
C ASP A 79 -11.31 -1.73 -12.21
N ARG A 80 -12.21 -1.74 -13.20
CA ARG A 80 -12.73 -2.97 -13.81
C ARG A 80 -11.68 -3.80 -14.55
N VAL A 81 -10.68 -3.18 -15.18
CA VAL A 81 -9.66 -3.89 -15.98
C VAL A 81 -8.69 -4.61 -15.07
N THR A 82 -8.18 -3.93 -14.06
CA THR A 82 -7.26 -4.54 -13.08
C THR A 82 -8.00 -5.63 -12.30
N ASN A 83 -9.29 -5.48 -12.01
CA ASN A 83 -10.08 -6.58 -11.43
C ASN A 83 -10.18 -7.79 -12.35
N ALA A 84 -10.51 -7.61 -13.63
CA ALA A 84 -10.57 -8.71 -14.58
C ALA A 84 -9.21 -9.40 -14.74
N LEU A 85 -8.13 -8.62 -14.90
CA LEU A 85 -6.77 -9.14 -15.04
C LEU A 85 -6.31 -9.86 -13.76
N ALA A 86 -6.58 -9.29 -12.58
CA ALA A 86 -6.28 -9.91 -11.30
C ALA A 86 -7.08 -11.21 -11.12
N GLY A 87 -8.37 -11.24 -11.47
CA GLY A 87 -9.19 -12.44 -11.42
C GLY A 87 -8.65 -13.58 -12.29
N VAL A 88 -8.22 -13.28 -13.52
CA VAL A 88 -7.56 -14.26 -14.40
C VAL A 88 -6.22 -14.71 -13.82
N ALA A 89 -5.37 -13.76 -13.42
CA ALA A 89 -4.04 -14.05 -12.90
C ALA A 89 -4.08 -14.93 -11.65
N VAL A 90 -5.05 -14.70 -10.76
CA VAL A 90 -5.23 -15.45 -9.51
C VAL A 90 -5.66 -16.89 -9.78
N ASN A 91 -6.61 -17.10 -10.70
CA ASN A 91 -7.01 -18.43 -11.11
C ASN A 91 -5.83 -19.21 -11.70
N VAL A 92 -5.11 -18.60 -12.66
CA VAL A 92 -3.92 -19.23 -13.27
C VAL A 92 -2.85 -19.53 -12.22
N LEU A 93 -2.57 -18.58 -11.33
CA LEU A 93 -1.55 -18.73 -10.30
C LEU A 93 -1.89 -19.91 -9.37
N ILE A 94 -3.14 -20.02 -8.95
CA ILE A 94 -3.48 -21.02 -7.97
C ILE A 94 -3.68 -22.39 -8.64
N LEU A 95 -4.04 -22.47 -9.93
CA LEU A 95 -3.96 -23.73 -10.70
C LEU A 95 -2.52 -24.26 -10.77
N ILE A 96 -1.55 -23.39 -11.07
CA ILE A 96 -0.12 -23.75 -11.06
C ILE A 96 0.28 -24.23 -9.66
N LEU A 97 -0.19 -23.54 -8.62
CA LEU A 97 0.13 -23.88 -7.25
C LEU A 97 -0.46 -25.23 -6.84
N LEU A 98 -1.70 -25.53 -7.22
CA LEU A 98 -2.35 -26.82 -6.95
C LEU A 98 -1.58 -27.96 -7.62
N LEU A 99 -1.08 -27.74 -8.83
CA LEU A 99 -0.23 -28.72 -9.53
C LEU A 99 1.09 -28.97 -8.78
N ILE A 100 1.73 -27.90 -8.27
CA ILE A 100 2.94 -28.02 -7.44
C ILE A 100 2.63 -28.77 -6.14
N ILE A 101 1.58 -28.38 -5.42
CA ILE A 101 1.17 -29.00 -4.16
C ILE A 101 0.85 -30.48 -4.39
N TYR A 102 0.10 -30.83 -5.44
CA TYR A 102 -0.19 -32.22 -5.80
C TYR A 102 1.08 -33.04 -6.05
N GLY A 103 2.03 -32.49 -6.81
CA GLY A 103 3.32 -33.13 -7.06
C GLY A 103 4.14 -33.34 -5.77
N LEU A 104 4.13 -32.36 -4.87
CA LEU A 104 4.81 -32.45 -3.58
C LEU A 104 4.16 -33.47 -2.64
N ILE A 105 2.83 -33.52 -2.58
CA ILE A 105 2.10 -34.52 -1.79
C ILE A 105 2.46 -35.93 -2.24
N ARG A 106 2.50 -36.17 -3.56
CA ARG A 106 2.97 -37.45 -4.13
C ARG A 106 4.36 -37.85 -3.65
N LEU A 107 5.24 -36.87 -3.40
CA LEU A 107 6.61 -37.09 -2.93
C LEU A 107 6.70 -37.27 -1.41
N THR A 108 5.84 -36.59 -0.64
CA THR A 108 5.88 -36.59 0.83
C THR A 108 4.92 -37.58 1.48
N LEU A 109 3.98 -38.15 0.71
CA LEU A 109 3.08 -39.21 1.16
C LEU A 109 3.91 -40.34 1.81
N ASP A 110 3.46 -40.78 2.98
CA ASP A 110 4.07 -41.81 3.84
C ASP A 110 5.40 -41.44 4.55
N HIS A 111 5.95 -40.24 4.33
CA HIS A 111 7.23 -39.82 4.91
C HIS A 111 7.10 -38.54 5.76
N SER A 112 6.74 -38.67 7.03
CA SER A 112 6.57 -37.53 7.95
C SER A 112 7.82 -36.65 8.06
N MET A 113 9.02 -37.24 8.06
CA MET A 113 10.29 -36.46 8.04
C MET A 113 10.52 -35.75 6.71
N GLY A 114 10.09 -36.35 5.59
CA GLY A 114 10.16 -35.74 4.26
C GLY A 114 9.35 -34.44 4.20
N LEU A 115 8.16 -34.43 4.81
CA LEU A 115 7.31 -33.24 4.89
C LEU A 115 8.00 -32.09 5.65
N VAL A 116 8.64 -32.36 6.78
CA VAL A 116 9.40 -31.37 7.55
C VAL A 116 10.55 -30.78 6.74
N ILE A 117 11.31 -31.62 6.03
CA ILE A 117 12.42 -31.18 5.18
C ILE A 117 11.90 -30.32 4.02
N VAL A 118 10.83 -30.74 3.36
CA VAL A 118 10.21 -29.99 2.26
C VAL A 118 9.72 -28.62 2.74
N ILE A 119 9.06 -28.55 3.90
CA ILE A 119 8.63 -27.27 4.50
C ILE A 119 9.83 -26.35 4.74
N ALA A 120 10.92 -26.87 5.32
CA ALA A 120 12.13 -26.09 5.58
C ALA A 120 12.77 -25.57 4.27
N LEU A 121 12.93 -26.44 3.28
CA LEU A 121 13.54 -26.10 1.99
C LEU A 121 12.70 -25.11 1.20
N LEU A 122 11.37 -25.29 1.15
CA LEU A 122 10.47 -24.36 0.47
C LEU A 122 10.46 -23.01 1.18
N SER A 123 10.37 -22.99 2.52
CA SER A 123 10.41 -21.75 3.29
C SER A 123 11.69 -20.98 3.01
N PHE A 124 12.85 -21.65 3.06
CA PHE A 124 14.14 -21.05 2.74
C PHE A 124 14.16 -20.50 1.31
N SER A 125 13.73 -21.31 0.34
CA SER A 125 13.73 -20.94 -1.08
C SER A 125 12.86 -19.71 -1.34
N PHE A 126 11.65 -19.65 -0.77
CA PHE A 126 10.75 -18.52 -0.97
C PHE A 126 11.17 -17.26 -0.22
N PHE A 127 11.75 -17.37 0.98
CA PHE A 127 12.32 -16.21 1.66
C PHE A 127 13.58 -15.68 0.95
N PHE A 128 14.44 -16.57 0.47
CA PHE A 128 15.59 -16.19 -0.35
C PHE A 128 15.12 -15.50 -1.63
N LEU A 129 14.18 -16.12 -2.34
CA LEU A 129 13.62 -15.58 -3.57
C LEU A 129 12.94 -14.23 -3.38
N GLY A 130 12.22 -14.01 -2.28
CA GLY A 130 11.59 -12.71 -2.03
C GLY A 130 12.56 -11.62 -1.64
N SER A 131 13.72 -11.95 -1.05
CA SER A 131 14.75 -10.95 -0.74
C SER A 131 15.68 -10.67 -1.93
N ALA A 132 16.01 -11.69 -2.71
CA ALA A 132 17.05 -11.65 -3.75
C ALA A 132 16.50 -11.52 -5.19
N SER A 133 15.18 -11.47 -5.39
CA SER A 133 14.56 -11.36 -6.72
C SER A 133 13.54 -10.23 -6.81
N LYS A 134 13.11 -9.97 -8.04
CA LYS A 134 12.04 -9.00 -8.35
C LYS A 134 10.65 -9.43 -7.88
N LEU A 135 10.46 -10.67 -7.43
CA LEU A 135 9.18 -11.12 -6.87
C LEU A 135 8.85 -10.40 -5.56
N LYS A 136 9.85 -9.97 -4.78
CA LYS A 136 9.67 -9.21 -3.52
C LYS A 136 8.53 -9.83 -2.64
N PRO A 137 7.48 -9.12 -2.14
CA PRO A 137 6.39 -9.76 -1.37
C PRO A 137 5.66 -10.91 -2.06
N VAL A 138 5.66 -11.00 -3.39
CA VAL A 138 4.94 -12.06 -4.11
C VAL A 138 5.55 -13.43 -3.82
N ALA A 139 6.88 -13.53 -3.73
CA ALA A 139 7.54 -14.79 -3.39
C ALA A 139 7.13 -15.29 -2.00
N TYR A 140 7.01 -14.40 -1.01
CA TYR A 140 6.56 -14.76 0.33
C TYR A 140 5.10 -15.23 0.34
N MET A 141 4.24 -14.63 -0.48
CA MET A 141 2.85 -15.11 -0.63
C MET A 141 2.79 -16.48 -1.29
N LEU A 142 3.59 -16.73 -2.34
CA LEU A 142 3.67 -18.06 -2.97
C LEU A 142 4.18 -19.11 -1.99
N GLY A 143 5.22 -18.77 -1.22
CA GLY A 143 5.75 -19.64 -0.16
C GLY A 143 4.72 -19.93 0.91
N LEU A 144 3.99 -18.90 1.37
CA LEU A 144 2.88 -19.07 2.30
C LEU A 144 1.86 -20.07 1.79
N ILE A 145 1.30 -19.85 0.59
CA ILE A 145 0.19 -20.70 0.12
C ILE A 145 0.70 -22.13 -0.15
N THR A 146 1.93 -22.29 -0.67
CA THR A 146 2.55 -23.61 -0.87
C THR A 146 2.73 -24.34 0.46
N VAL A 147 3.49 -23.75 1.40
CA VAL A 147 3.84 -24.38 2.67
C VAL A 147 2.61 -24.63 3.53
N TYR A 148 1.71 -23.66 3.63
CA TYR A 148 0.45 -23.83 4.35
C TYR A 148 -0.43 -24.90 3.71
N GLY A 149 -0.51 -24.95 2.37
CA GLY A 149 -1.24 -25.98 1.64
C GLY A 149 -0.77 -27.40 1.99
N LEU A 150 0.54 -27.62 2.06
CA LEU A 150 1.10 -28.91 2.50
C LEU A 150 0.71 -29.25 3.95
N ILE A 151 0.82 -28.27 4.86
CA ILE A 151 0.51 -28.47 6.30
C ILE A 151 -0.97 -28.71 6.54
N ALA A 152 -1.84 -28.06 5.78
CA ALA A 152 -3.29 -28.24 5.88
C ALA A 152 -3.71 -29.63 5.38
N ILE A 153 -3.10 -30.11 4.30
CA ILE A 153 -3.43 -31.43 3.71
C ILE A 153 -2.93 -32.57 4.60
N ASP A 154 -1.80 -32.40 5.30
CA ASP A 154 -1.30 -33.36 6.29
C ASP A 154 -2.26 -33.61 7.46
N GLN A 155 -3.22 -32.71 7.72
CA GLN A 155 -4.23 -32.89 8.76
C GLN A 155 -5.44 -33.73 8.29
N VAL A 156 -5.50 -34.08 7.00
CA VAL A 156 -6.64 -34.81 6.42
C VAL A 156 -6.35 -36.31 6.43
N PRO A 157 -7.10 -37.12 7.21
CA PRO A 157 -6.74 -38.51 7.50
C PRO A 157 -6.93 -39.53 6.36
N VAL A 158 -7.43 -39.14 5.17
CA VAL A 158 -7.75 -40.09 4.08
C VAL A 158 -7.40 -39.52 2.69
N GLY A 159 -6.66 -40.27 1.87
CA GLY A 159 -6.25 -39.86 0.51
C GLY A 159 -7.40 -39.60 -0.48
N GLU A 160 -8.56 -40.23 -0.28
CA GLU A 160 -9.79 -39.92 -1.03
C GLU A 160 -10.30 -38.50 -0.72
N VAL A 161 -10.23 -38.10 0.56
CA VAL A 161 -10.57 -36.74 1.00
C VAL A 161 -9.56 -35.74 0.47
N VAL A 162 -8.28 -36.11 0.32
CA VAL A 162 -7.27 -35.24 -0.31
C VAL A 162 -7.60 -34.97 -1.78
N THR A 163 -8.00 -35.99 -2.54
CA THR A 163 -8.37 -35.83 -3.96
C THR A 163 -9.65 -35.00 -4.10
N ARG A 164 -10.62 -35.21 -3.21
CA ARG A 164 -11.86 -34.42 -3.17
C ARG A 164 -11.61 -32.98 -2.70
N ALA A 165 -10.71 -32.78 -1.74
CA ALA A 165 -10.28 -31.48 -1.28
C ALA A 165 -9.58 -30.71 -2.40
N LEU A 166 -8.72 -31.36 -3.19
CA LEU A 166 -8.11 -30.77 -4.40
C LEU A 166 -9.17 -30.32 -5.42
N LEU A 167 -10.17 -31.16 -5.69
CA LEU A 167 -11.30 -30.82 -6.57
C LEU A 167 -12.16 -29.66 -6.04
N TYR A 168 -12.46 -29.63 -4.75
CA TYR A 168 -13.16 -28.49 -4.13
C TYR A 168 -12.28 -27.24 -4.02
N THR A 169 -10.95 -27.40 -3.97
CA THR A 169 -10.01 -26.27 -3.99
C THR A 169 -10.04 -25.55 -5.33
N ASP A 170 -10.35 -26.25 -6.43
CA ASP A 170 -10.58 -25.63 -7.74
C ASP A 170 -11.85 -24.76 -7.76
N LEU A 171 -12.96 -25.26 -7.18
CA LEU A 171 -14.21 -24.48 -7.05
C LEU A 171 -14.04 -23.26 -6.13
N PHE A 172 -13.35 -23.44 -5.01
CA PHE A 172 -12.92 -22.39 -4.09
C PHE A 172 -12.12 -21.27 -4.76
N LEU A 173 -11.43 -21.59 -5.85
CA LEU A 173 -10.56 -20.70 -6.61
C LEU A 173 -11.28 -19.92 -7.69
N ALA A 174 -12.14 -20.63 -8.40
CA ALA A 174 -12.91 -20.09 -9.49
C ALA A 174 -13.83 -18.99 -8.98
N VAL A 175 -14.42 -19.14 -7.78
CA VAL A 175 -15.42 -18.19 -7.26
C VAL A 175 -14.86 -16.78 -7.08
N PRO A 176 -13.79 -16.52 -6.29
CA PRO A 176 -13.25 -15.16 -6.15
C PRO A 176 -12.86 -14.53 -7.48
N GLY A 177 -12.19 -15.29 -8.35
CA GLY A 177 -11.77 -14.78 -9.65
C GLY A 177 -12.94 -14.50 -10.59
N ALA A 178 -13.96 -15.36 -10.61
CA ALA A 178 -15.19 -15.16 -11.37
C ALA A 178 -15.98 -13.95 -10.85
N VAL A 179 -16.06 -13.76 -9.53
CA VAL A 179 -16.67 -12.56 -8.93
C VAL A 179 -15.88 -11.31 -9.33
N MET A 180 -14.55 -11.34 -9.26
CA MET A 180 -13.71 -10.22 -9.69
C MET A 180 -13.89 -9.88 -11.17
N ILE A 181 -14.08 -10.88 -12.04
CA ILE A 181 -14.34 -10.65 -13.47
C ILE A 181 -15.76 -10.14 -13.67
N VAL A 182 -16.77 -10.90 -13.28
CA VAL A 182 -18.18 -10.61 -13.57
C VAL A 182 -18.64 -9.37 -12.80
N LEU A 183 -18.54 -9.39 -11.47
CA LEU A 183 -18.99 -8.29 -10.66
C LEU A 183 -18.08 -7.07 -10.85
N GLY A 184 -16.76 -7.26 -10.97
CA GLY A 184 -15.83 -6.16 -11.23
C GLY A 184 -16.12 -5.42 -12.54
N LEU A 185 -16.51 -6.13 -13.62
CA LEU A 185 -16.93 -5.49 -14.87
C LEU A 185 -18.26 -4.73 -14.73
N LEU A 186 -19.16 -5.17 -13.85
CA LEU A 186 -20.48 -4.57 -13.64
C LEU A 186 -20.45 -3.34 -12.72
N ILE A 187 -19.71 -3.40 -11.60
CA ILE A 187 -19.80 -2.38 -10.53
C ILE A 187 -18.59 -1.44 -10.47
N CYS A 188 -17.42 -1.83 -10.99
CA CYS A 188 -16.25 -0.97 -10.94
C CYS A 188 -16.23 0.04 -12.09
N PRO A 189 -15.81 1.28 -11.82
CA PRO A 189 -15.70 2.30 -12.85
C PRO A 189 -14.57 1.97 -13.83
N SER A 190 -14.61 2.61 -15.00
CA SER A 190 -13.50 2.54 -15.95
C SER A 190 -12.23 3.16 -15.35
N PRO A 191 -11.03 2.67 -15.71
CA PRO A 191 -9.76 3.27 -15.30
C PRO A 191 -9.66 4.74 -15.73
N LYS A 192 -10.27 5.11 -16.87
CA LYS A 192 -10.36 6.51 -17.30
C LYS A 192 -11.10 7.36 -16.28
N LYS A 193 -12.29 6.92 -15.82
CA LYS A 193 -13.08 7.70 -14.85
C LYS A 193 -12.31 7.90 -13.55
N ILE A 194 -11.60 6.88 -13.07
CA ILE A 194 -10.74 7.02 -11.88
C ILE A 194 -9.63 8.04 -12.10
N LEU A 195 -9.01 8.02 -13.29
CA LEU A 195 -7.96 8.99 -13.65
C LEU A 195 -8.51 10.42 -13.70
N THR A 196 -9.62 10.65 -14.39
CA THR A 196 -10.20 11.99 -14.52
C THR A 196 -10.76 12.50 -13.19
N ASP A 197 -11.41 11.64 -12.39
CA ASP A 197 -11.86 11.99 -11.03
C ASP A 197 -10.68 12.36 -10.12
N SER A 198 -9.53 11.68 -10.27
CA SER A 198 -8.31 11.97 -9.49
C SER A 198 -7.66 13.30 -9.89
N ILE A 199 -7.70 13.65 -11.18
CA ILE A 199 -7.24 14.95 -11.69
C ILE A 199 -8.19 16.06 -11.19
N ALA A 200 -9.50 15.87 -11.34
CA ALA A 200 -10.52 16.80 -10.87
C ALA A 200 -10.41 17.06 -9.35
N ALA A 201 -10.17 16.02 -8.55
CA ALA A 201 -9.98 16.16 -7.12
C ALA A 201 -8.76 17.03 -6.76
N ARG A 202 -7.64 16.88 -7.48
CA ARG A 202 -6.43 17.71 -7.29
C ARG A 202 -6.68 19.17 -7.68
N LEU A 203 -7.37 19.40 -8.79
CA LEU A 203 -7.75 20.76 -9.24
C LEU A 203 -8.70 21.45 -8.26
N HIS A 204 -9.73 20.73 -7.76
CA HIS A 204 -10.60 21.25 -6.70
C HIS A 204 -9.84 21.54 -5.40
N MET A 205 -8.80 20.75 -5.08
CA MET A 205 -7.99 21.01 -3.89
C MET A 205 -7.08 22.22 -4.06
N ALA A 206 -6.45 22.38 -5.22
CA ALA A 206 -5.68 23.57 -5.57
C ALA A 206 -6.55 24.84 -5.52
N ALA A 207 -7.77 24.78 -6.09
CA ALA A 207 -8.76 25.83 -6.01
C ALA A 207 -9.10 26.25 -4.56
N ARG A 208 -9.36 25.27 -3.68
CA ARG A 208 -9.69 25.53 -2.27
C ARG A 208 -8.52 26.13 -1.48
N LEU A 209 -7.30 25.66 -1.72
CA LEU A 209 -6.09 26.23 -1.10
C LEU A 209 -5.89 27.70 -1.45
N LEU A 210 -6.19 28.08 -2.70
CA LEU A 210 -6.07 29.46 -3.17
C LEU A 210 -7.20 30.38 -2.67
N GLN A 211 -8.37 29.84 -2.33
CA GLN A 211 -9.50 30.61 -1.80
C GLN A 211 -9.40 30.83 -0.29
N ASN A 212 -9.32 29.75 0.49
CA ASN A 212 -9.39 29.76 1.95
C ASN A 212 -8.49 28.66 2.53
N PRO A 213 -7.19 28.95 2.74
CA PRO A 213 -6.28 27.95 3.29
C PRO A 213 -6.54 27.74 4.79
N ASP A 214 -7.21 26.64 5.13
CA ASP A 214 -7.29 26.12 6.49
C ASP A 214 -6.23 25.04 6.72
N SER A 215 -5.86 24.83 7.99
CA SER A 215 -4.83 23.85 8.36
C SER A 215 -5.19 22.42 7.94
N LEU A 216 -6.48 22.10 7.87
CA LEU A 216 -6.97 20.78 7.50
C LEU A 216 -6.95 20.57 5.98
N THR A 217 -7.27 21.59 5.17
CA THR A 217 -7.08 21.53 3.71
C THR A 217 -5.60 21.48 3.33
N GLN A 218 -4.72 22.20 4.03
CA GLN A 218 -3.27 22.08 3.83
C GLN A 218 -2.76 20.67 4.14
N GLU A 219 -3.17 20.09 5.28
CA GLU A 219 -2.80 18.70 5.62
C GLU A 219 -3.27 17.70 4.54
N ARG A 220 -4.51 17.85 4.04
CA ARG A 220 -5.04 17.03 2.94
C ARG A 220 -4.31 17.22 1.62
N ALA A 221 -3.94 18.45 1.27
CA ALA A 221 -3.19 18.73 0.06
C ALA A 221 -1.80 18.10 0.10
N ILE A 222 -1.12 18.20 1.25
CA ILE A 222 0.17 17.53 1.48
C ILE A 222 0.01 16.01 1.34
N ASP A 223 -1.06 15.41 1.89
CA ASP A 223 -1.31 13.97 1.73
C ASP A 223 -1.58 13.59 0.26
N MET A 224 -2.29 14.42 -0.52
CA MET A 224 -2.51 14.20 -1.96
C MET A 224 -1.25 14.38 -2.82
N LEU A 225 -0.38 15.32 -2.44
CA LEU A 225 0.96 15.46 -3.02
C LEU A 225 1.80 14.25 -2.67
N ARG A 226 1.69 13.74 -1.46
CA ARG A 226 2.34 12.50 -1.05
C ARG A 226 1.84 11.25 -1.77
N GLU A 227 0.67 11.23 -2.37
CA GLU A 227 0.29 10.11 -3.24
C GLU A 227 1.00 10.17 -4.60
N GLY A 228 1.40 11.37 -5.05
CA GLY A 228 2.06 11.62 -6.32
C GLY A 228 1.23 11.21 -7.54
N THR A 229 1.89 10.84 -8.64
CA THR A 229 1.25 10.45 -9.91
C THR A 229 1.18 8.93 -10.14
N ALA A 230 1.76 8.11 -9.26
CA ALA A 230 1.94 6.68 -9.50
C ALA A 230 0.61 5.92 -9.76
N ASP A 231 -0.40 6.16 -8.92
CA ASP A 231 -1.74 5.56 -9.07
C ASP A 231 -2.48 6.06 -10.33
N MET A 232 -2.29 7.33 -10.69
CA MET A 232 -2.84 7.93 -11.90
C MET A 232 -2.19 7.33 -13.16
N MET A 233 -0.86 7.17 -13.15
CA MET A 233 -0.11 6.53 -14.24
C MET A 233 -0.47 5.05 -14.40
N LYS A 234 -0.70 4.33 -13.29
CA LYS A 234 -1.25 2.97 -13.32
C LYS A 234 -2.63 2.96 -13.99
N SER A 235 -3.51 3.89 -13.61
CA SER A 235 -4.86 4.01 -14.19
C SER A 235 -4.81 4.35 -15.69
N ALA A 236 -3.90 5.23 -16.12
CA ALA A 236 -3.67 5.54 -17.54
C ALA A 236 -3.16 4.33 -18.34
N LYS A 237 -2.31 3.49 -17.72
CA LYS A 237 -1.87 2.22 -18.33
C LYS A 237 -3.02 1.24 -18.47
N MET A 238 -3.87 1.11 -17.45
CA MET A 238 -5.03 0.20 -17.50
C MET A 238 -6.08 0.70 -18.51
N ALA A 239 -6.28 2.01 -18.61
CA ALA A 239 -7.15 2.62 -19.62
C ALA A 239 -6.68 2.29 -21.05
N SER A 240 -5.36 2.20 -21.29
CA SER A 240 -4.82 1.80 -22.59
C SER A 240 -5.14 0.35 -22.98
N LEU A 241 -5.35 -0.53 -21.99
CA LEU A 241 -5.73 -1.92 -22.23
C LEU A 241 -7.22 -2.06 -22.61
N GLU A 242 -8.07 -1.10 -22.25
CA GLU A 242 -9.48 -1.12 -22.66
C GLU A 242 -9.67 -0.93 -24.16
N ARG A 243 -8.68 -0.33 -24.85
CA ARG A 243 -8.74 0.03 -26.29
C ARG A 243 -9.97 0.87 -26.68
N ILE A 244 -10.61 1.53 -25.72
CA ILE A 244 -11.76 2.43 -25.95
C ILE A 244 -11.30 3.81 -26.44
N TRP A 245 -10.06 4.22 -26.10
CA TRP A 245 -9.55 5.57 -26.31
C TRP A 245 -8.38 5.60 -27.28
N SER A 246 -8.20 6.74 -27.96
CA SER A 246 -7.05 6.92 -28.85
C SER A 246 -5.75 7.03 -28.04
N ALA A 247 -4.63 6.68 -28.67
CA ALA A 247 -3.32 6.83 -28.04
C ALA A 247 -2.99 8.30 -27.71
N HIS A 248 -3.57 9.23 -28.47
CA HIS A 248 -3.41 10.66 -28.26
C HIS A 248 -4.13 11.12 -26.99
N ASP A 249 -5.41 10.76 -26.82
CA ASP A 249 -6.19 11.16 -25.63
C ASP A 249 -5.54 10.65 -24.34
N LEU A 250 -5.00 9.43 -24.37
CA LEU A 250 -4.27 8.87 -23.23
C LEU A 250 -2.96 9.60 -22.95
N ALA A 251 -2.28 10.11 -23.97
CA ALA A 251 -1.10 10.96 -23.78
C ALA A 251 -1.49 12.30 -23.15
N CYS A 252 -2.59 12.91 -23.60
CA CYS A 252 -3.15 14.13 -23.01
C CYS A 252 -3.51 13.93 -21.54
N LEU A 253 -4.15 12.80 -21.19
CA LEU A 253 -4.52 12.49 -19.81
C LEU A 253 -3.31 12.18 -18.91
N ARG A 254 -2.24 11.58 -19.45
CA ARG A 254 -0.98 11.41 -18.71
C ARG A 254 -0.33 12.75 -18.39
N GLN A 255 -0.28 13.64 -19.38
CA GLN A 255 0.20 15.01 -19.18
C GLN A 255 -0.63 15.76 -18.14
N ALA A 256 -1.96 15.64 -18.21
CA ALA A 256 -2.88 16.24 -17.26
C ALA A 256 -2.66 15.70 -15.83
N ALA A 257 -2.31 14.43 -15.67
CA ALA A 257 -1.99 13.85 -14.37
C ALA A 257 -0.75 14.52 -13.75
N ASP A 258 0.35 14.64 -14.50
CA ASP A 258 1.57 15.30 -14.03
C ASP A 258 1.34 16.80 -13.75
N SER A 259 0.63 17.47 -14.66
CA SER A 259 0.27 18.88 -14.52
C SER A 259 -0.63 19.13 -13.31
N SER A 260 -1.57 18.23 -12.99
CA SER A 260 -2.46 18.36 -11.81
C SER A 260 -1.69 18.32 -10.48
N VAL A 261 -0.63 17.53 -10.40
CA VAL A 261 0.24 17.47 -9.21
C VAL A 261 1.09 18.72 -9.09
N ALA A 262 1.66 19.20 -10.19
CA ALA A 262 2.42 20.44 -10.20
C ALA A 262 1.56 21.66 -9.84
N VAL A 263 0.33 21.74 -10.36
CA VAL A 263 -0.63 22.80 -9.99
C VAL A 263 -0.97 22.74 -8.50
N LEU A 264 -1.19 21.55 -7.94
CA LEU A 264 -1.44 21.40 -6.50
C LEU A 264 -0.23 21.83 -5.66
N ALA A 265 1.00 21.48 -6.08
CA ALA A 265 2.23 21.85 -5.40
C ALA A 265 2.45 23.37 -5.40
N LEU A 266 2.23 24.01 -6.55
CA LEU A 266 2.34 25.47 -6.68
C LEU A 266 1.22 26.20 -5.92
N ALA A 267 0.02 25.62 -5.84
CA ALA A 267 -1.08 26.18 -5.05
C ALA A 267 -0.81 26.09 -3.55
N ASP A 268 -0.20 24.99 -3.08
CA ASP A 268 0.23 24.85 -1.68
C ASP A 268 1.31 25.89 -1.34
N ASP A 269 2.34 26.04 -2.18
CA ASP A 269 3.37 27.07 -2.02
C ASP A 269 2.78 28.50 -1.99
N ALA A 270 1.89 28.82 -2.94
CA ALA A 270 1.19 30.10 -2.99
C ALA A 270 0.32 30.35 -1.73
N SER A 271 -0.29 29.30 -1.17
CA SER A 271 -1.12 29.42 0.04
C SER A 271 -0.31 29.82 1.27
N ARG A 272 0.97 29.42 1.33
CA ARG A 272 1.88 29.78 2.44
C ARG A 272 2.24 31.26 2.46
N ALA A 273 2.23 31.91 1.28
CA ALA A 273 2.46 33.34 1.14
C ALA A 273 1.26 34.21 1.58
N LYS A 274 0.12 33.60 1.97
CA LYS A 274 -1.11 34.28 2.43
C LYS A 274 -1.59 35.36 1.45
N LEU A 275 -1.63 35.03 0.17
CA LEU A 275 -2.09 35.92 -0.90
C LEU A 275 -3.56 36.32 -0.71
N SER A 276 -3.94 37.50 -1.18
CA SER A 276 -5.33 37.99 -1.08
C SER A 276 -6.23 37.23 -2.05
N GLN A 277 -7.44 36.88 -1.62
CA GLN A 277 -8.41 36.12 -2.44
C GLN A 277 -8.73 36.81 -3.78
N ALA A 278 -8.68 38.14 -3.84
CA ALA A 278 -8.88 38.90 -5.07
C ALA A 278 -7.84 38.55 -6.17
N GLN A 279 -6.60 38.23 -5.76
CA GLN A 279 -5.49 37.93 -6.67
C GLN A 279 -5.60 36.54 -7.33
N SER A 280 -6.33 35.61 -6.70
CA SER A 280 -6.46 34.22 -7.15
C SER A 280 -7.84 33.88 -7.73
N SER A 281 -8.83 34.77 -7.59
CA SER A 281 -10.24 34.54 -7.98
C SER A 281 -10.43 33.97 -9.39
N ARG A 282 -9.93 34.64 -10.43
CA ARG A 282 -10.02 34.18 -11.82
C ARG A 282 -9.34 32.83 -12.04
N LEU A 283 -8.19 32.64 -11.41
CA LEU A 283 -7.47 31.37 -11.51
C LEU A 283 -8.27 30.24 -10.88
N THR A 284 -8.90 30.49 -9.73
CA THR A 284 -9.74 29.50 -9.09
C THR A 284 -10.97 29.14 -9.93
N GLU A 285 -11.63 30.12 -10.56
CA GLU A 285 -12.74 29.86 -11.48
C GLU A 285 -12.31 28.96 -12.64
N THR A 286 -11.14 29.21 -13.24
CA THR A 286 -10.57 28.35 -14.29
C THR A 286 -10.31 26.93 -13.78
N LEU A 287 -9.69 26.77 -12.60
CA LEU A 287 -9.39 25.46 -12.00
C LEU A 287 -10.67 24.67 -11.70
N GLU A 288 -11.70 25.32 -11.16
CA GLU A 288 -13.01 24.71 -10.92
C GLU A 288 -13.71 24.32 -12.24
N GLY A 289 -13.63 25.17 -13.26
CA GLY A 289 -14.16 24.86 -14.60
C GLY A 289 -13.50 23.62 -15.21
N MET A 290 -12.18 23.55 -15.17
CA MET A 290 -11.42 22.38 -15.63
C MET A 290 -11.76 21.13 -14.83
N ALA A 291 -11.88 21.24 -13.50
CA ALA A 291 -12.24 20.12 -12.64
C ALA A 291 -13.62 19.54 -12.99
N ARG A 292 -14.60 20.38 -13.36
CA ARG A 292 -15.91 19.92 -13.83
C ARG A 292 -15.82 19.16 -15.16
N ILE A 293 -15.04 19.66 -16.12
CA ILE A 293 -14.81 18.98 -17.42
C ILE A 293 -14.21 17.57 -17.20
N PHE A 294 -13.22 17.46 -16.30
CA PHE A 294 -12.66 16.16 -15.94
C PHE A 294 -13.65 15.26 -15.19
N ALA A 295 -14.48 15.81 -14.29
CA ALA A 295 -15.51 15.04 -13.59
C ALA A 295 -16.59 14.47 -14.54
N ASP A 296 -16.88 15.18 -15.62
CA ASP A 296 -17.77 14.73 -16.70
C ASP A 296 -17.12 13.65 -17.59
N GLY A 297 -15.81 13.40 -17.41
CA GLY A 297 -15.06 12.38 -18.11
C GLY A 297 -14.44 12.86 -19.43
N ASP A 298 -14.37 14.17 -19.65
CA ASP A 298 -13.65 14.77 -20.79
C ASP A 298 -12.35 15.45 -20.32
N TYR A 299 -11.61 16.10 -21.21
CA TYR A 299 -10.46 16.92 -20.87
C TYR A 299 -10.49 18.26 -21.65
N PRO A 300 -10.03 19.37 -21.04
CA PRO A 300 -10.05 20.67 -21.68
C PRO A 300 -9.01 20.72 -22.82
N THR A 301 -9.40 21.12 -24.02
CA THR A 301 -8.51 21.20 -25.20
C THR A 301 -7.96 22.60 -25.45
N ALA A 302 -8.59 23.64 -24.91
CA ALA A 302 -8.16 25.03 -25.03
C ALA A 302 -8.48 25.77 -23.72
N VAL A 303 -7.47 25.84 -22.83
CA VAL A 303 -7.59 26.60 -21.58
C VAL A 303 -7.13 28.03 -21.85
N GLU A 304 -8.03 29.00 -21.75
CA GLU A 304 -7.66 30.42 -21.79
C GLU A 304 -6.81 30.75 -20.55
N SER A 305 -5.62 31.33 -20.75
CA SER A 305 -4.75 31.74 -19.65
C SER A 305 -5.35 32.95 -18.92
N PRO A 306 -5.72 32.84 -17.64
CA PRO A 306 -6.27 33.96 -16.89
C PRO A 306 -5.22 35.08 -16.72
N VAL A 307 -5.59 36.32 -17.04
CA VAL A 307 -4.76 37.49 -16.74
C VAL A 307 -4.77 37.74 -15.24
N LEU A 308 -3.63 37.53 -14.60
CA LEU A 308 -3.42 37.74 -13.16
C LEU A 308 -2.96 39.17 -12.89
N ALA A 309 -3.43 39.74 -11.77
CA ALA A 309 -2.93 41.02 -11.23
C ALA A 309 -1.72 40.84 -10.29
N SER A 310 -1.28 39.60 -10.05
CA SER A 310 -0.26 39.26 -9.05
C SER A 310 1.07 38.89 -9.71
N GLU A 311 2.18 39.39 -9.17
CA GLU A 311 3.55 39.03 -9.58
C GLU A 311 4.10 37.80 -8.86
N HIS A 312 3.27 37.07 -8.08
CA HIS A 312 3.77 35.91 -7.34
C HIS A 312 4.23 34.78 -8.30
N PRO A 313 5.49 34.30 -8.20
CA PRO A 313 6.05 33.32 -9.14
C PRO A 313 5.21 32.06 -9.29
N SER A 314 4.64 31.56 -8.20
CA SER A 314 3.84 30.32 -8.19
C SER A 314 2.51 30.48 -8.92
N LEU A 315 1.85 31.64 -8.84
CA LEU A 315 0.61 31.90 -9.60
C LEU A 315 0.89 32.05 -11.10
N GLN A 316 2.02 32.66 -11.46
CA GLN A 316 2.47 32.74 -12.85
C GLN A 316 2.83 31.36 -13.40
N ALA A 317 3.53 30.54 -12.61
CA ALA A 317 3.86 29.17 -12.96
C ALA A 317 2.61 28.31 -13.17
N ILE A 318 1.58 28.46 -12.33
CA ILE A 318 0.28 27.78 -12.56
C ILE A 318 -0.30 28.22 -13.90
N THR A 319 -0.37 29.52 -14.17
CA THR A 319 -0.97 30.05 -15.41
C THR A 319 -0.22 29.57 -16.67
N ALA A 320 1.10 29.47 -16.60
CA ALA A 320 1.93 28.91 -17.67
C ALA A 320 1.71 27.41 -17.88
N LEU A 321 1.42 26.65 -16.80
CA LEU A 321 1.08 25.23 -16.90
C LEU A 321 -0.33 25.02 -17.46
N LEU A 322 -1.28 25.91 -17.18
CA LEU A 322 -2.66 25.77 -17.65
C LEU A 322 -2.78 25.71 -19.18
N SER A 323 -1.96 26.49 -19.91
CA SER A 323 -1.99 26.49 -21.38
C SER A 323 -1.48 25.20 -22.01
N ASN A 324 -0.64 24.44 -21.30
CA ASN A 324 -0.07 23.17 -21.73
C ASN A 324 -0.58 21.97 -20.92
N PHE A 325 -1.66 22.16 -20.16
CA PHE A 325 -2.12 21.21 -19.14
C PHE A 325 -2.41 19.82 -19.72
N THR A 326 -2.96 19.77 -20.93
CA THR A 326 -3.32 18.54 -21.65
C THR A 326 -2.46 18.30 -22.89
N THR A 327 -1.45 19.13 -23.15
CA THR A 327 -0.67 19.09 -24.39
C THR A 327 0.49 18.09 -24.23
N PRO A 328 0.41 16.88 -24.81
CA PRO A 328 1.50 15.93 -24.69
C PRO A 328 2.74 16.45 -25.43
N PRO A 329 3.96 16.15 -24.94
CA PRO A 329 5.18 16.55 -25.63
C PRO A 329 5.19 16.00 -27.06
N ALA A 330 5.53 16.86 -28.03
CA ALA A 330 5.63 16.50 -29.44
C ALA A 330 6.60 15.31 -29.60
N SER A 331 6.04 14.14 -29.91
CA SER A 331 6.70 12.85 -30.12
C SER A 331 8.12 12.77 -29.56
N ALA A 332 8.23 12.51 -28.25
CA ALA A 332 9.39 11.80 -27.77
C ALA A 332 9.33 10.36 -28.31
N SER A 333 9.71 10.21 -29.58
CA SER A 333 10.26 8.96 -30.10
C SER A 333 11.60 8.59 -29.44
N SER A 334 11.96 9.25 -28.33
CA SER A 334 12.97 8.72 -27.44
C SER A 334 12.43 7.40 -26.92
N LYS A 335 12.88 6.32 -27.58
CA LYS A 335 13.06 5.02 -26.96
C LYS A 335 13.49 5.33 -25.53
N SER A 336 12.59 5.12 -24.56
CA SER A 336 12.99 5.13 -23.17
C SER A 336 14.28 4.32 -23.13
N PRO A 337 15.39 4.86 -22.60
CA PRO A 337 16.70 4.21 -22.71
C PRO A 337 16.45 2.76 -22.34
N GLU A 338 16.76 1.83 -23.27
CA GLU A 338 16.47 0.41 -23.11
C GLU A 338 16.84 0.08 -21.69
N LYS A 339 15.83 -0.12 -20.82
CA LYS A 339 16.09 -0.50 -19.45
C LYS A 339 16.86 -1.79 -19.64
N LYS A 340 18.18 -1.76 -19.38
CA LYS A 340 19.03 -2.95 -19.42
C LYS A 340 18.18 -4.03 -18.80
N LYS A 341 17.93 -5.11 -19.54
CA LYS A 341 17.08 -6.21 -19.09
C LYS A 341 17.73 -6.75 -17.82
N SER A 342 17.36 -6.15 -16.68
CA SER A 342 17.93 -6.54 -15.40
C SER A 342 17.43 -7.96 -15.18
N GLY A 343 18.31 -8.83 -14.73
CA GLY A 343 17.98 -10.22 -14.45
C GLY A 343 16.77 -10.33 -13.52
N PHE A 344 16.24 -11.54 -13.41
CA PHE A 344 15.18 -11.84 -12.45
C PHE A 344 15.67 -11.66 -10.99
N PHE A 345 16.94 -11.99 -10.75
CA PHE A 345 17.65 -11.77 -9.48
C PHE A 345 18.25 -10.36 -9.41
N SER A 346 18.42 -9.85 -8.18
CA SER A 346 19.18 -8.64 -7.92
C SER A 346 20.67 -8.85 -8.26
N GLU A 347 21.38 -7.76 -8.56
CA GLU A 347 22.80 -7.83 -8.92
C GLU A 347 23.68 -8.38 -7.79
N ASP A 348 23.19 -8.28 -6.55
CA ASP A 348 23.83 -8.73 -5.32
C ASP A 348 23.26 -10.06 -4.75
N ALA A 349 22.32 -10.71 -5.46
CA ALA A 349 21.55 -11.85 -4.97
C ALA A 349 22.38 -12.98 -4.35
N PHE A 350 23.53 -13.32 -4.96
CA PHE A 350 24.42 -14.40 -4.51
C PHE A 350 25.68 -13.92 -3.78
N THR A 351 25.88 -12.59 -3.71
CA THR A 351 27.08 -11.99 -3.11
C THR A 351 26.77 -11.41 -1.73
N ASN A 352 25.55 -10.92 -1.53
CA ASN A 352 25.12 -10.30 -0.29
C ASN A 352 24.65 -11.35 0.73
N PRO A 353 25.34 -11.52 1.89
CA PRO A 353 24.96 -12.50 2.90
C PRO A 353 23.61 -12.20 3.57
N ASP A 354 23.10 -10.97 3.44
CA ASP A 354 21.85 -10.57 4.09
C ASP A 354 20.62 -11.29 3.52
N HIS A 355 20.63 -11.66 2.23
CA HIS A 355 19.58 -12.49 1.63
C HIS A 355 19.51 -13.86 2.28
N VAL A 356 20.65 -14.50 2.52
CA VAL A 356 20.73 -15.81 3.18
C VAL A 356 20.34 -15.67 4.65
N ARG A 357 20.86 -14.65 5.36
CA ARG A 357 20.50 -14.39 6.77
C ARG A 357 19.00 -14.18 6.93
N PHE A 358 18.37 -13.42 6.03
CA PHE A 358 16.93 -13.21 6.02
C PHE A 358 16.17 -14.52 5.78
N ALA A 359 16.60 -15.32 4.80
CA ALA A 359 15.99 -16.61 4.50
C ALA A 359 16.09 -17.61 5.66
N VAL A 360 17.25 -17.69 6.32
CA VAL A 360 17.46 -18.56 7.49
C VAL A 360 16.54 -18.15 8.64
N LYS A 361 16.45 -16.86 8.97
CA LYS A 361 15.57 -16.40 10.07
C LYS A 361 14.10 -16.62 9.79
N GLY A 362 13.65 -16.31 8.57
CA GLY A 362 12.27 -16.57 8.16
C GLY A 362 11.92 -18.05 8.24
N THR A 363 12.84 -18.91 7.77
CA THR A 363 12.70 -20.37 7.87
C THR A 363 12.67 -20.83 9.32
N ALA A 364 13.59 -20.35 10.17
CA ALA A 364 13.62 -20.69 11.59
C ALA A 364 12.31 -20.31 12.29
N ALA A 365 11.75 -19.13 12.00
CA ALA A 365 10.46 -18.70 12.55
C ALA A 365 9.31 -19.62 12.11
N VAL A 366 9.28 -20.01 10.82
CA VAL A 366 8.28 -20.95 10.29
C VAL A 366 8.43 -22.33 10.91
N MET A 367 9.66 -22.86 10.99
CA MET A 367 9.92 -24.18 11.57
C MET A 367 9.61 -24.21 13.06
N LEU A 368 9.98 -23.17 13.81
CA LEU A 368 9.63 -23.07 15.23
C LEU A 368 8.11 -23.02 15.41
N SER A 369 7.40 -22.22 14.61
CA SER A 369 5.94 -22.16 14.63
C SER A 369 5.29 -23.49 14.29
N TYR A 370 5.80 -24.19 13.26
CA TYR A 370 5.32 -25.50 12.83
C TYR A 370 5.56 -26.58 13.90
N LEU A 371 6.74 -26.62 14.50
CA LEU A 371 7.05 -27.57 15.57
C LEU A 371 6.24 -27.28 16.84
N THR A 372 6.11 -26.02 17.26
CA THR A 372 5.26 -25.65 18.39
C THR A 372 3.80 -26.04 18.14
N PHE A 373 3.29 -25.77 16.94
CA PHE A 373 1.96 -26.19 16.50
C PHE A 373 1.76 -27.71 16.60
N LYS A 374 2.71 -28.51 16.09
CA LYS A 374 2.64 -29.98 16.12
C LYS A 374 2.81 -30.56 17.53
N VAL A 375 3.72 -30.01 18.33
CA VAL A 375 4.00 -30.51 19.70
C VAL A 375 2.85 -30.20 20.65
N LEU A 376 2.19 -29.06 20.48
CA LEU A 376 1.01 -28.69 21.27
C LEU A 376 -0.27 -29.41 20.83
N ASP A 377 -0.22 -30.15 19.71
CA ASP A 377 -1.36 -30.82 19.07
C ASP A 377 -2.60 -29.91 18.97
N TRP A 378 -2.38 -28.64 18.63
CA TRP A 378 -3.42 -27.62 18.58
C TRP A 378 -3.64 -27.17 17.13
N PRO A 379 -4.48 -27.88 16.34
CA PRO A 379 -4.67 -27.59 14.92
C PRO A 379 -5.21 -26.18 14.65
N GLY A 380 -5.92 -25.57 15.61
CA GLY A 380 -6.49 -24.22 15.48
C GLY A 380 -5.48 -23.07 15.39
N ILE A 381 -4.27 -23.22 15.95
CA ILE A 381 -3.27 -22.13 16.01
C ILE A 381 -2.36 -22.03 14.78
N HIS A 382 -2.65 -22.75 13.69
CA HIS A 382 -1.85 -22.73 12.44
C HIS A 382 -1.66 -21.34 11.81
N THR A 383 -2.46 -20.35 12.23
CA THR A 383 -2.23 -18.94 11.88
C THR A 383 -0.87 -18.40 12.33
N CYS A 384 -0.17 -19.07 13.26
CA CYS A 384 1.20 -18.73 13.62
C CYS A 384 2.16 -18.83 12.43
N ILE A 385 2.06 -19.90 11.63
CA ILE A 385 2.87 -20.10 10.42
C ILE A 385 2.54 -19.05 9.37
N ILE A 386 1.24 -18.80 9.17
CA ILE A 386 0.76 -17.76 8.22
C ILE A 386 1.32 -16.39 8.59
N THR A 387 1.40 -16.11 9.89
CA THR A 387 1.94 -14.87 10.41
C THR A 387 3.40 -14.69 10.06
N CYS A 388 4.23 -15.73 10.22
CA CYS A 388 5.66 -15.68 9.90
C CYS A 388 5.94 -15.22 8.46
N PHE A 389 5.20 -15.73 7.47
CA PHE A 389 5.38 -15.32 6.07
C PHE A 389 4.91 -13.89 5.78
N ILE A 390 3.84 -13.44 6.44
CA ILE A 390 3.23 -12.14 6.11
C ILE A 390 4.01 -10.99 6.75
N VAL A 391 4.52 -11.18 7.97
CA VAL A 391 5.18 -10.11 8.73
C VAL A 391 6.69 -10.09 8.54
N ALA A 392 7.30 -11.17 8.04
CA ALA A 392 8.71 -11.19 7.68
C ALA A 392 9.00 -10.14 6.59
N LEU A 393 9.63 -9.05 7.02
CA LEU A 393 10.00 -7.90 6.21
C LEU A 393 11.49 -7.59 6.41
N PRO A 394 12.16 -6.98 5.42
CA PRO A 394 13.62 -6.81 5.45
C PRO A 394 14.11 -5.99 6.65
N THR A 395 13.34 -4.99 7.09
CA THR A 395 13.71 -4.09 8.20
C THR A 395 12.81 -4.29 9.42
N MET A 396 13.36 -4.03 10.62
CA MET A 396 12.59 -4.17 11.86
C MET A 396 11.42 -3.17 11.94
N GLY A 397 11.63 -1.93 11.52
CA GLY A 397 10.57 -0.90 11.57
C GLY A 397 9.35 -1.26 10.72
N GLU A 398 9.58 -1.75 9.50
CA GLU A 398 8.51 -2.25 8.63
C GLU A 398 7.77 -3.42 9.29
N MET A 399 8.53 -4.38 9.81
CA MET A 399 7.98 -5.57 10.45
C MET A 399 7.14 -5.22 11.69
N ILE A 400 7.64 -4.37 12.60
CA ILE A 400 6.94 -3.93 13.82
C ILE A 400 5.65 -3.18 13.47
N SER A 401 5.71 -2.30 12.46
CA SER A 401 4.53 -1.59 11.98
C SER A 401 3.47 -2.58 11.48
N LYS A 402 3.87 -3.59 10.70
CA LYS A 402 2.95 -4.61 10.16
C LYS A 402 2.45 -5.58 11.24
N LEU A 403 3.29 -5.97 12.19
CA LEU A 403 2.93 -6.76 13.38
C LEU A 403 1.86 -6.05 14.20
N THR A 404 2.08 -4.76 14.49
CA THR A 404 1.13 -3.93 15.26
C THR A 404 -0.23 -3.86 14.57
N LEU A 405 -0.24 -3.64 13.26
CA LEU A 405 -1.47 -3.63 12.46
C LEU A 405 -2.16 -5.01 12.41
N ARG A 406 -1.39 -6.10 12.48
CA ARG A 406 -1.94 -7.47 12.59
C ARG A 406 -2.65 -7.67 13.92
N ILE A 407 -2.03 -7.26 15.03
CA ILE A 407 -2.61 -7.36 16.37
C ILE A 407 -3.89 -6.53 16.46
N THR A 408 -3.83 -5.26 16.08
CA THR A 408 -4.98 -4.35 16.19
C THR A 408 -6.14 -4.81 15.32
N GLY A 409 -5.87 -5.18 14.06
CA GLY A 409 -6.91 -5.67 13.16
C GLY A 409 -7.52 -6.99 13.61
N ALA A 410 -6.71 -7.95 14.07
CA ALA A 410 -7.19 -9.24 14.55
C ALA A 410 -8.03 -9.13 15.83
N LEU A 411 -7.64 -8.25 16.77
CA LEU A 411 -8.41 -8.00 17.99
C LEU A 411 -9.76 -7.34 17.68
N ILE A 412 -9.77 -6.33 16.79
CA ILE A 412 -11.01 -5.66 16.38
C ILE A 412 -11.92 -6.65 15.63
N GLY A 413 -11.40 -7.35 14.62
CA GLY A 413 -12.18 -8.31 13.84
C GLY A 413 -12.66 -9.51 14.65
N GLY A 414 -11.83 -10.06 15.54
CA GLY A 414 -12.22 -11.14 16.45
C GLY A 414 -13.27 -10.71 17.47
N THR A 415 -13.18 -9.49 18.00
CA THR A 415 -14.21 -8.92 18.88
C THR A 415 -15.53 -8.73 18.13
N LEU A 416 -15.48 -8.21 16.90
CA LEU A 416 -16.68 -8.08 16.05
C LEU A 416 -17.30 -9.43 15.73
N GLY A 417 -16.50 -10.45 15.42
CA GLY A 417 -16.99 -11.81 15.17
C GLY A 417 -17.67 -12.41 16.40
N ILE A 418 -16.99 -12.39 17.55
CA ILE A 418 -17.54 -12.86 18.84
C ILE A 418 -18.83 -12.10 19.20
N ALA A 419 -18.85 -10.77 19.06
CA ALA A 419 -20.04 -9.98 19.33
C ALA A 419 -21.18 -10.33 18.38
N SER A 420 -20.87 -10.63 17.11
CA SER A 420 -21.87 -11.05 16.12
C SER A 420 -22.47 -12.42 16.44
N ILE A 421 -21.65 -13.38 16.90
CA ILE A 421 -22.10 -14.70 17.35
C ILE A 421 -23.06 -14.58 18.55
N ILE A 422 -22.75 -13.71 19.51
CA ILE A 422 -23.56 -13.60 20.74
C ILE A 422 -24.83 -12.78 20.51
N ALA A 423 -24.73 -11.63 19.83
CA ALA A 423 -25.81 -10.66 19.76
C ALA A 423 -26.67 -10.77 18.50
N VAL A 424 -26.07 -11.15 17.35
CA VAL A 424 -26.74 -11.08 16.05
C VAL A 424 -27.19 -12.46 15.59
N MET A 425 -26.28 -13.44 15.57
CA MET A 425 -26.55 -14.79 15.04
C MET A 425 -27.78 -15.50 15.63
N PRO A 426 -28.11 -15.39 16.94
CA PRO A 426 -29.31 -16.02 17.50
C PRO A 426 -30.62 -15.47 16.93
N HIS A 427 -30.59 -14.27 16.36
CA HIS A 427 -31.75 -13.59 15.79
C HIS A 427 -31.84 -13.76 14.25
N LEU A 428 -30.85 -14.40 13.63
CA LEU A 428 -30.79 -14.58 12.17
C LEU A 428 -31.50 -15.87 11.75
N ASN A 429 -32.69 -15.74 11.18
CA ASN A 429 -33.50 -16.87 10.70
C ASN A 429 -33.35 -17.15 9.19
N GLY A 430 -32.44 -16.47 8.47
CA GLY A 430 -32.30 -16.62 7.03
C GLY A 430 -31.02 -16.02 6.44
N ILE A 431 -30.72 -16.42 5.19
CA ILE A 431 -29.49 -16.06 4.48
C ILE A 431 -29.33 -14.55 4.28
N THR A 432 -30.42 -13.81 4.10
CA THR A 432 -30.38 -12.36 3.89
C THR A 432 -29.79 -11.62 5.10
N GLY A 433 -30.19 -12.00 6.32
CA GLY A 433 -29.67 -11.38 7.53
C GLY A 433 -28.19 -11.72 7.78
N PHE A 434 -27.79 -12.95 7.44
CA PHE A 434 -26.38 -13.36 7.47
C PHE A 434 -25.52 -12.59 6.47
N LEU A 435 -25.98 -12.45 5.22
CA LEU A 435 -25.28 -11.66 4.20
C LEU A 435 -25.24 -10.17 4.54
N ALA A 436 -26.27 -9.63 5.19
CA ALA A 436 -26.26 -8.26 5.69
C ALA A 436 -25.18 -8.06 6.77
N LEU A 437 -25.04 -9.01 7.70
CA LEU A 437 -23.96 -8.99 8.70
C LEU A 437 -22.58 -9.04 8.01
N VAL A 438 -22.39 -9.98 7.08
CA VAL A 438 -21.14 -10.10 6.31
C VAL A 438 -20.84 -8.79 5.57
N PHE A 439 -21.83 -8.18 4.92
CA PHE A 439 -21.67 -6.92 4.21
C PHE A 439 -21.25 -5.77 5.14
N VAL A 440 -21.89 -5.63 6.31
CA VAL A 440 -21.58 -4.57 7.27
C VAL A 440 -20.16 -4.71 7.81
N VAL A 441 -19.75 -5.90 8.24
CA VAL A 441 -18.39 -6.11 8.77
C VAL A 441 -17.36 -6.01 7.66
N SER A 442 -17.65 -6.54 6.47
CA SER A 442 -16.82 -6.36 5.27
C SER A 442 -16.65 -4.88 4.94
N LEU A 443 -17.70 -4.06 5.08
CA LEU A 443 -17.66 -2.63 4.82
C LEU A 443 -16.77 -1.89 5.83
N ILE A 444 -16.81 -2.26 7.11
CA ILE A 444 -15.92 -1.70 8.15
C ILE A 444 -14.46 -2.03 7.81
N GLY A 445 -14.16 -3.31 7.56
CA GLY A 445 -12.82 -3.74 7.16
C GLY A 445 -12.37 -3.09 5.85
N ALA A 446 -13.27 -2.97 4.89
CA ALA A 446 -13.03 -2.33 3.60
C ALA A 446 -12.75 -0.84 3.71
N TRP A 447 -13.51 -0.13 4.54
CA TRP A 447 -13.32 1.29 4.79
C TRP A 447 -11.91 1.57 5.34
N VAL A 448 -11.48 0.78 6.33
CA VAL A 448 -10.12 0.90 6.88
C VAL A 448 -9.06 0.47 5.85
N LYS A 449 -9.30 -0.62 5.11
CA LYS A 449 -8.38 -1.13 4.07
C LYS A 449 -8.13 -0.12 2.96
N THR A 450 -9.15 0.63 2.57
CA THR A 450 -9.10 1.60 1.48
C THR A 450 -8.56 2.97 1.89
N GLY A 451 -8.21 3.14 3.17
CA GLY A 451 -7.53 4.33 3.66
C GLY A 451 -6.02 4.34 3.37
N ASP A 452 -5.29 5.16 4.12
CA ASP A 452 -3.84 5.29 4.05
C ASP A 452 -3.14 3.94 4.30
N GLU A 453 -2.00 3.72 3.63
CA GLU A 453 -1.22 2.49 3.74
C GLU A 453 -0.82 2.12 5.18
N ARG A 454 -0.70 3.12 6.06
CA ARG A 454 -0.41 2.95 7.49
C ARG A 454 -1.52 2.25 8.25
N ILE A 455 -2.77 2.29 7.78
CA ILE A 455 -3.92 1.62 8.41
C ILE A 455 -4.51 0.50 7.55
N ALA A 456 -4.22 0.50 6.24
CA ALA A 456 -4.84 -0.39 5.26
C ALA A 456 -4.72 -1.88 5.64
N TYR A 457 -3.57 -2.30 6.13
CA TYR A 457 -3.34 -3.69 6.53
C TYR A 457 -4.15 -4.09 7.78
N ALA A 458 -4.41 -3.18 8.72
CA ALA A 458 -5.32 -3.45 9.83
C ALA A 458 -6.76 -3.68 9.33
N GLY A 459 -7.21 -2.93 8.32
CA GLY A 459 -8.53 -3.14 7.69
C GLY A 459 -8.68 -4.51 7.04
N PHE A 460 -7.64 -4.98 6.35
CA PHE A 460 -7.60 -6.34 5.83
C PHE A 460 -7.66 -7.39 6.94
N GLN A 461 -6.97 -7.15 8.06
CA GLN A 461 -6.93 -8.05 9.22
C GLN A 461 -8.27 -8.13 9.97
N ILE A 462 -9.03 -7.03 10.02
CA ILE A 462 -10.41 -7.02 10.55
C ILE A 462 -11.27 -8.00 9.76
N GLY A 463 -11.24 -7.92 8.41
CA GLY A 463 -11.98 -8.83 7.55
C GLY A 463 -11.52 -10.28 7.70
N LEU A 464 -10.21 -10.54 7.67
CA LEU A 464 -9.63 -11.87 7.88
C LEU A 464 -10.10 -12.52 9.19
N ALA A 465 -10.02 -11.80 10.31
CA ALA A 465 -10.39 -12.33 11.61
C ALA A 465 -11.90 -12.60 11.73
N PHE A 466 -12.73 -11.73 11.16
CA PHE A 466 -14.19 -11.94 11.07
C PHE A 466 -14.52 -13.15 10.19
N TYR A 467 -14.04 -13.18 8.94
CA TYR A 467 -14.35 -14.29 8.02
C TYR A 467 -13.94 -15.65 8.58
N LEU A 468 -12.75 -15.76 9.20
CA LEU A 468 -12.31 -17.02 9.80
C LEU A 468 -13.11 -17.42 11.05
N THR A 469 -13.73 -16.48 11.74
CA THR A 469 -14.56 -16.75 12.92
C THR A 469 -15.96 -17.17 12.51
N ASP A 470 -16.58 -16.41 11.60
CA ASP A 470 -18.00 -16.49 11.32
C ASP A 470 -18.35 -17.34 10.07
N LEU A 471 -17.39 -17.63 9.18
CA LEU A 471 -17.61 -18.38 7.92
C LEU A 471 -17.00 -19.79 7.91
N LYS A 472 -16.95 -20.47 9.06
CA LYS A 472 -16.37 -21.82 9.20
C LYS A 472 -17.26 -22.95 8.67
N GLY A 473 -18.58 -22.74 8.68
CA GLY A 473 -19.57 -23.67 8.17
C GLY A 473 -20.64 -22.92 7.38
N TYR A 474 -21.64 -23.66 6.89
CA TYR A 474 -22.79 -23.06 6.20
C TYR A 474 -23.75 -22.47 7.23
N GLY A 475 -24.10 -21.20 7.05
CA GLY A 475 -25.00 -20.48 7.95
C GLY A 475 -24.37 -20.03 9.29
N PRO A 476 -25.19 -19.53 10.24
CA PRO A 476 -24.70 -18.93 11.48
C PRO A 476 -23.97 -19.93 12.39
N THR A 477 -22.79 -19.57 12.88
CA THR A 477 -21.95 -20.42 13.76
C THR A 477 -22.09 -20.03 15.24
N ALA A 478 -22.00 -21.00 16.15
CA ALA A 478 -21.90 -20.75 17.59
C ALA A 478 -20.47 -20.98 18.14
N ASP A 479 -19.50 -21.31 17.26
CA ASP A 479 -18.15 -21.72 17.67
C ASP A 479 -17.24 -20.53 17.96
N MET A 480 -17.04 -20.25 19.24
CA MET A 480 -16.10 -19.22 19.72
C MET A 480 -14.65 -19.72 19.83
N ALA A 481 -14.42 -21.04 19.81
CA ALA A 481 -13.08 -21.61 19.95
C ALA A 481 -12.20 -21.21 18.76
N THR A 482 -12.78 -21.15 17.57
CA THR A 482 -12.06 -20.73 16.36
C THR A 482 -11.51 -19.31 16.48
N ALA A 483 -12.32 -18.35 16.94
CA ALA A 483 -11.88 -16.96 17.15
C ALA A 483 -10.69 -16.89 18.11
N ARG A 484 -10.80 -17.58 19.26
CA ARG A 484 -9.74 -17.68 20.27
C ARG A 484 -8.46 -18.25 19.66
N ASP A 485 -8.56 -19.40 18.99
CA ASP A 485 -7.42 -20.11 18.43
C ASP A 485 -6.68 -19.26 17.38
N ARG A 486 -7.44 -18.46 16.60
CA ARG A 486 -6.85 -17.53 15.63
C ARG A 486 -6.08 -16.40 16.30
N ILE A 487 -6.67 -15.79 17.33
CA ILE A 487 -6.01 -14.72 18.09
C ILE A 487 -4.73 -15.25 18.73
N VAL A 488 -4.80 -16.43 19.38
CA VAL A 488 -3.63 -17.08 19.99
C VAL A 488 -2.55 -17.38 18.95
N GLY A 489 -2.92 -17.97 17.81
CA GLY A 489 -1.97 -18.25 16.74
C GLY A 489 -1.32 -16.99 16.14
N ILE A 490 -2.07 -15.89 16.01
CA ILE A 490 -1.51 -14.59 15.58
C ILE A 490 -0.54 -14.04 16.62
N MET A 491 -0.89 -14.07 17.91
CA MET A 491 0.01 -13.61 18.98
C MET A 491 1.28 -14.45 19.03
N LEU A 492 1.16 -15.78 18.92
CA LEU A 492 2.29 -16.70 18.93
C LEU A 492 3.20 -16.48 17.71
N GLY A 493 2.64 -16.40 16.51
CA GLY A 493 3.42 -16.15 15.29
C GLY A 493 4.10 -14.79 15.30
N ASN A 494 3.43 -13.77 15.84
CA ASN A 494 4.01 -12.44 16.03
C ASN A 494 5.18 -12.49 17.03
N LEU A 495 5.00 -13.16 18.17
CA LEU A 495 6.03 -13.32 19.20
C LEU A 495 7.26 -14.05 18.65
N ILE A 496 7.06 -15.19 17.99
CA ILE A 496 8.12 -16.00 17.38
C ILE A 496 8.88 -15.18 16.34
N THR A 497 8.16 -14.53 15.42
CA THR A 497 8.80 -13.77 14.35
C THR A 497 9.55 -12.56 14.91
N TYR A 498 8.96 -11.83 15.86
CA TYR A 498 9.62 -10.72 16.53
C TYR A 498 10.90 -11.19 17.22
N ALA A 499 10.82 -12.25 18.05
CA ALA A 499 11.99 -12.79 18.74
C ALA A 499 13.10 -13.21 17.77
N MET A 500 12.77 -13.99 16.73
CA MET A 500 13.77 -14.44 15.74
C MET A 500 14.46 -13.27 15.03
N PHE A 501 13.69 -12.27 14.62
CA PHE A 501 14.25 -11.15 13.87
C PHE A 501 15.00 -10.16 14.77
N THR A 502 14.59 -9.96 16.03
CA THR A 502 15.34 -9.13 16.98
C THR A 502 16.61 -9.81 17.49
N SER A 503 16.61 -11.13 17.68
CA SER A 503 17.73 -11.85 18.27
C SER A 503 18.83 -12.21 17.27
N PHE A 504 18.48 -12.48 16.01
CA PHE A 504 19.44 -12.91 15.00
C PHE A 504 19.64 -11.81 13.94
N TRP A 505 20.89 -11.36 13.73
CA TRP A 505 21.31 -10.35 12.73
C TRP A 505 20.32 -9.19 12.50
N PRO A 506 19.96 -8.40 13.52
CA PRO A 506 18.94 -7.38 13.36
C PRO A 506 19.31 -6.34 12.29
N ALA A 507 18.36 -5.97 11.43
CA ALA A 507 18.54 -5.03 10.33
C ALA A 507 17.69 -3.77 10.55
N SER A 508 18.32 -2.59 10.54
CA SER A 508 17.64 -1.31 10.76
C SER A 508 17.21 -0.66 9.45
N ALA A 509 16.02 -0.06 9.45
CA ALA A 509 15.57 0.84 8.39
C ALA A 509 16.42 2.11 8.29
N TYR A 510 17.10 2.51 9.38
CA TYR A 510 17.99 3.67 9.37
C TYR A 510 19.17 3.48 8.43
N ASP A 511 19.70 2.25 8.31
CA ASP A 511 20.80 1.93 7.40
C ASP A 511 20.42 2.15 5.93
N HIS A 512 19.15 1.91 5.59
CA HIS A 512 18.59 2.15 4.26
C HIS A 512 18.24 3.62 4.00
N LEU A 513 18.07 4.44 5.05
CA LEU A 513 17.69 5.84 4.93
C LEU A 513 18.75 6.63 4.15
N GLY A 514 20.03 6.36 4.36
CA GLY A 514 21.11 7.04 3.63
C GLY A 514 21.03 6.83 2.11
N VAL A 515 20.70 5.62 1.65
CA VAL A 515 20.51 5.33 0.22
C VAL A 515 19.32 6.11 -0.35
N SER A 516 18.21 6.14 0.38
CA SER A 516 17.01 6.88 -0.03
C SER A 516 17.25 8.40 -0.10
N LEU A 517 17.98 8.96 0.88
CA LEU A 517 18.34 10.38 0.93
C LEU A 517 19.28 10.79 -0.22
N ARG A 518 20.27 9.94 -0.58
CA ARG A 518 21.13 10.20 -1.75
C ARG A 518 20.33 10.19 -3.05
N LYS A 519 19.44 9.22 -3.22
CA LYS A 519 18.53 9.15 -4.37
C LYS A 519 17.63 10.39 -4.46
N LEU A 520 17.13 10.88 -3.32
CA LEU A 520 16.36 12.12 -3.25
C LEU A 520 17.21 13.33 -3.65
N SER A 521 18.45 13.46 -3.13
CA SER A 521 19.40 14.51 -3.53
C SER A 521 19.62 14.52 -5.05
N ASP A 522 19.87 13.35 -5.65
CA ASP A 522 20.07 13.22 -7.09
C ASP A 522 18.83 13.65 -7.90
N CYS A 523 17.63 13.29 -7.44
CA CYS A 523 16.38 13.71 -8.10
C CYS A 523 16.18 15.23 -8.02
N LEU A 524 16.44 15.84 -6.86
CA LEU A 524 16.34 17.28 -6.67
C LEU A 524 17.34 18.06 -7.55
N LYS A 525 18.58 17.57 -7.66
CA LYS A 525 19.59 18.14 -8.58
C LYS A 525 19.14 18.06 -10.04
N ARG A 526 18.53 16.94 -10.46
CA ARG A 526 17.95 16.80 -11.81
C ARG A 526 16.79 17.77 -12.05
N GLN A 527 15.94 17.99 -11.07
CA GLN A 527 14.84 18.94 -11.16
C GLN A 527 15.35 20.39 -11.32
N GLY A 528 16.35 20.80 -10.53
CA GLY A 528 16.92 22.15 -10.64
C GLY A 528 17.77 22.40 -11.90
N THR A 529 18.21 21.35 -12.58
CA THR A 529 18.98 21.44 -13.84
C THR A 529 18.13 21.27 -15.10
N ALA A 530 16.83 20.98 -14.94
CA ALA A 530 15.91 20.81 -16.05
C ALA A 530 15.78 22.13 -16.86
N GLN A 531 15.99 22.05 -18.16
CA GLN A 531 15.96 23.21 -19.06
C GLN A 531 14.58 23.46 -19.71
N SER A 532 13.76 22.40 -19.81
CA SER A 532 12.41 22.47 -20.39
C SER A 532 11.37 22.30 -19.29
N SER A 533 10.25 23.00 -19.41
CA SER A 533 9.10 22.87 -18.51
C SER A 533 8.62 21.43 -18.38
N GLN A 534 8.65 20.65 -19.48
CA GLN A 534 8.28 19.24 -19.45
C GLN A 534 9.26 18.39 -18.64
N ASN A 535 10.57 18.56 -18.87
CA ASN A 535 11.60 17.82 -18.12
C ASN A 535 11.58 18.17 -16.63
N GLN A 536 11.15 19.39 -16.30
CA GLN A 536 10.98 19.84 -14.92
C GLN A 536 9.82 19.13 -14.22
N LEU A 537 8.68 18.93 -14.91
CA LEU A 537 7.55 18.16 -14.40
C LEU A 537 7.91 16.69 -14.17
N ASP A 538 8.56 16.05 -15.16
CA ASP A 538 9.01 14.67 -15.05
C ASP A 538 10.00 14.49 -13.88
N ALA A 539 10.94 15.44 -13.74
CA ALA A 539 11.91 15.42 -12.65
C ALA A 539 11.23 15.67 -11.28
N ALA A 540 10.23 16.55 -11.21
CA ALA A 540 9.47 16.81 -10.00
C ALA A 540 8.69 15.56 -9.54
N ALA A 541 8.08 14.83 -10.48
CA ALA A 541 7.40 13.56 -10.17
C ALA A 541 8.38 12.51 -9.58
N LEU A 542 9.60 12.44 -10.13
CA LEU A 542 10.66 11.58 -9.59
C LEU A 542 11.11 12.03 -8.19
N SER A 543 11.36 13.32 -7.98
CA SER A 543 11.72 13.89 -6.66
C SER A 543 10.66 13.58 -5.61
N GLN A 544 9.38 13.75 -5.95
CA GLN A 544 8.27 13.45 -5.05
C GLN A 544 8.21 11.96 -4.70
N SER A 545 8.41 11.07 -5.67
CA SER A 545 8.47 9.63 -5.40
C SER A 545 9.63 9.24 -4.47
N ALA A 546 10.80 9.86 -4.63
CA ALA A 546 11.97 9.63 -3.78
C ALA A 546 11.79 10.23 -2.37
N LEU A 547 11.10 11.36 -2.27
CA LEU A 547 10.76 12.00 -1.00
C LEU A 547 9.87 11.07 -0.16
N LEU A 548 8.86 10.47 -0.80
CA LEU A 548 7.94 9.53 -0.15
C LEU A 548 8.60 8.27 0.36
N GLU A 549 9.45 7.67 -0.47
CA GLU A 549 10.26 6.52 -0.09
C GLU A 549 11.13 6.86 1.14
N SER A 550 11.71 8.06 1.17
CA SER A 550 12.55 8.54 2.28
C SER A 550 11.75 8.83 3.55
N GLU A 551 10.58 9.49 3.44
CA GLU A 551 9.68 9.73 4.57
C GLU A 551 9.21 8.42 5.20
N ARG A 552 8.82 7.43 4.40
CA ARG A 552 8.40 6.12 4.91
C ARG A 552 9.55 5.37 5.58
N THR A 553 10.74 5.39 4.99
CA THR A 553 11.93 4.76 5.57
C THR A 553 12.25 5.38 6.93
N LEU A 554 12.15 6.71 7.05
CA LEU A 554 12.31 7.41 8.32
C LEU A 554 11.23 6.99 9.34
N GLU A 555 9.97 6.90 8.94
CA GLU A 555 8.88 6.45 9.82
C GLU A 555 9.12 5.03 10.36
N TYR A 556 9.60 4.12 9.50
CA TYR A 556 10.00 2.80 9.94
C TYR A 556 11.16 2.85 10.93
N ALA A 557 12.23 3.61 10.64
CA ALA A 557 13.35 3.79 11.57
C ALA A 557 12.91 4.35 12.92
N MET A 558 11.92 5.25 12.94
CA MET A 558 11.35 5.80 14.17
C MET A 558 10.50 4.79 14.96
N SER A 559 9.94 3.78 14.30
CA SER A 559 9.13 2.72 14.92
C SER A 559 9.95 1.59 15.55
N GLU A 560 11.26 1.56 15.33
CA GLU A 560 12.16 0.49 15.81
C GLU A 560 12.27 0.43 17.33
N PRO A 561 12.65 -0.73 17.92
CA PRO A 561 12.84 -0.86 19.35
C PRO A 561 13.94 0.08 19.87
N VAL A 562 13.84 0.52 21.12
CA VAL A 562 14.77 1.52 21.70
C VAL A 562 16.24 1.10 21.60
N HIS A 563 16.54 -0.19 21.71
CA HIS A 563 17.92 -0.70 21.64
C HIS A 563 18.50 -0.72 20.21
N MET A 564 17.67 -0.61 19.17
CA MET A 564 18.11 -0.53 17.76
C MET A 564 17.95 0.86 17.16
N ARG A 565 17.01 1.65 17.69
CA ARG A 565 16.64 2.95 17.14
C ARG A 565 17.83 3.91 17.19
N ALA A 566 18.12 4.54 16.05
CA ALA A 566 19.13 5.59 15.96
C ALA A 566 18.85 6.77 16.93
N ASP A 567 19.91 7.49 17.29
CA ASP A 567 19.84 8.59 18.24
C ASP A 567 18.78 9.64 17.86
N GLN A 568 18.03 10.11 18.86
CA GLN A 568 16.96 11.11 18.69
C GLN A 568 17.41 12.37 17.92
N PRO A 569 18.61 12.95 18.13
CA PRO A 569 19.08 14.09 17.34
C PRO A 569 19.25 13.77 15.85
N ARG A 570 19.72 12.57 15.50
CA ARG A 570 19.90 12.14 14.10
C ARG A 570 18.56 11.98 13.39
N LEU A 571 17.60 11.32 14.05
CA LEU A 571 16.24 11.18 13.52
C LEU A 571 15.55 12.54 13.33
N ARG A 572 15.75 13.49 14.26
CA ARG A 572 15.24 14.87 14.12
C ARG A 572 15.92 15.61 12.97
N ALA A 573 17.22 15.47 12.80
CA ALA A 573 17.95 16.08 11.69
C ALA A 573 17.45 15.56 10.34
N ALA A 574 17.29 14.24 10.19
CA ALA A 574 16.73 13.63 8.99
C ALA A 574 15.29 14.10 8.72
N ARG A 575 14.44 14.17 9.76
CA ARG A 575 13.08 14.69 9.62
C ARG A 575 13.04 16.13 9.13
N ASN A 576 13.86 16.99 9.73
CA ASN A 576 13.94 18.39 9.33
C ASN A 576 14.43 18.51 7.89
N ALA A 577 15.42 17.71 7.50
CA ALA A 577 15.93 17.69 6.13
C ALA A 577 14.89 17.20 5.11
N LEU A 578 14.06 16.20 5.44
CA LEU A 578 12.97 15.78 4.57
C LEU A 578 11.85 16.83 4.46
N SER A 579 11.52 17.50 5.57
CA SER A 579 10.56 18.61 5.52
C SER A 579 11.08 19.79 4.69
N ASP A 580 12.38 20.00 4.70
CA ASP A 580 13.07 20.99 3.89
C ASP A 580 13.06 20.57 2.40
N ALA A 581 13.39 19.32 2.09
CA ALA A 581 13.34 18.76 0.75
C ALA A 581 11.94 18.78 0.12
N SER A 582 10.89 18.58 0.93
CA SER A 582 9.50 18.73 0.50
C SER A 582 9.24 20.14 -0.03
N ARG A 583 9.62 21.16 0.75
CA ARG A 583 9.47 22.56 0.33
C ARG A 583 10.32 22.88 -0.89
N LEU A 584 11.55 22.38 -0.92
CA LEU A 584 12.45 22.58 -2.05
C LEU A 584 11.86 22.01 -3.35
N THR A 585 11.16 20.88 -3.29
CA THR A 585 10.51 20.27 -4.48
C THR A 585 9.42 21.19 -5.05
N GLU A 586 8.61 21.81 -4.17
CA GLU A 586 7.57 22.79 -4.53
C GLU A 586 8.20 24.09 -5.06
N GLU A 587 9.19 24.62 -4.35
CA GLU A 587 9.92 25.84 -4.69
C GLU A 587 10.64 25.75 -6.04
N LEU A 588 11.20 24.59 -6.39
CA LEU A 588 11.87 24.36 -7.67
C LEU A 588 10.90 24.33 -8.85
N LEU A 589 9.59 24.13 -8.62
CA LEU A 589 8.58 24.28 -9.67
C LEU A 589 8.31 25.77 -9.97
N ALA A 590 8.27 26.61 -8.93
CA ALA A 590 8.07 28.05 -9.07
C ALA A 590 9.34 28.76 -9.58
N THR A 591 10.50 28.39 -9.05
CA THR A 591 11.79 29.02 -9.35
C THR A 591 12.84 27.93 -9.64
N PRO A 592 13.07 27.56 -10.92
CA PRO A 592 13.93 26.42 -11.25
C PRO A 592 15.40 26.60 -10.89
N LYS A 593 15.93 27.83 -10.99
CA LYS A 593 17.34 28.16 -10.75
C LYS A 593 17.52 28.85 -9.40
N ARG A 594 17.56 28.06 -8.34
CA ARG A 594 17.78 28.57 -6.98
C ARG A 594 19.26 28.51 -6.57
N PRO A 595 19.81 29.57 -5.94
CA PRO A 595 21.19 29.57 -5.47
C PRO A 595 21.41 28.65 -4.27
N ASP A 596 20.38 28.41 -3.43
CA ASP A 596 20.43 27.58 -2.22
C ASP A 596 20.31 26.06 -2.49
N LEU A 597 20.12 25.65 -3.75
CA LEU A 597 19.95 24.24 -4.13
C LEU A 597 21.17 23.39 -3.76
N ALA A 598 22.38 23.90 -4.01
CA ALA A 598 23.62 23.17 -3.72
C ALA A 598 23.79 22.92 -2.21
N ASP A 599 23.54 23.93 -1.39
CA ASP A 599 23.69 23.83 0.07
C ASP A 599 22.67 22.88 0.69
N ARG A 600 21.41 22.94 0.25
CA ARG A 600 20.32 22.09 0.78
C ARG A 600 20.48 20.63 0.35
N THR A 601 20.94 20.37 -0.88
CA THR A 601 21.23 19.01 -1.34
C THR A 601 22.50 18.44 -0.69
N ALA A 602 23.53 19.25 -0.46
CA ALA A 602 24.72 18.86 0.31
C ALA A 602 24.36 18.48 1.76
N ARG A 603 23.41 19.19 2.39
CA ARG A 603 22.91 18.83 3.73
C ARG A 603 22.22 17.46 3.77
N LEU A 604 21.47 17.09 2.73
CA LEU A 604 20.88 15.75 2.61
C LEU A 604 21.96 14.68 2.50
N GLU A 605 23.00 14.94 1.71
CA GLU A 605 24.15 14.04 1.55
C GLU A 605 24.95 13.87 2.83
N GLN A 606 25.14 14.94 3.60
CA GLN A 606 25.81 14.91 4.90
C GLN A 606 25.04 14.10 5.95
N ILE A 607 23.70 14.11 5.90
CA ILE A 607 22.89 13.26 6.79
C ILE A 607 22.88 11.81 6.30
N ALA A 608 23.10 11.58 5.01
CA ALA A 608 23.16 10.27 4.38
C ALA A 608 24.53 9.58 4.52
N SER A 609 25.59 10.30 4.90
CA SER A 609 26.92 9.76 5.23
C SER A 609 26.99 9.37 6.69
#